data_AF-A0A5A8A2Q3-F1
#
_entry.id   AF-A0A5A8A2Q3-F1
#
_cell.length_a   1.000
_cell.length_b   1.000
_cell.length_c   1.000
_cell.angle_alpha   90.00
_cell.angle_beta   90.00
_cell.angle_gamma   90.00
#
_symmetry.space_group_name_H-M   'P 1'
#
loop_
_entity.id
_entity.type
_entity.pdbx_description
1 polymer ?
#
loop_
_entity_poly.entity_id
_entity_poly.type
_entity_poly.pdbx_seq_one_letter_code
_entity_poly.pdbx_strand_id
1 'polypeptide(L)'
;MSGPCLNPDDFEFGDPNKLRAHIAELMALVSMRADMVSDYAVLRDDAGLRYTMKCAAAEFRAALNLLGDLTEQTERERRQAAPASHPHSNLEARL
;
A
#
# COMPACT_ATOMS: atom_id res chain seq x y z
N MET A 1 -17.48 11.63 -7.84
CA MET A 1 -16.81 10.93 -8.96
C MET A 1 -16.18 9.69 -8.37
N SER A 2 -16.67 8.50 -8.70
CA SER A 2 -16.03 7.24 -8.28
C SER A 2 -14.79 7.06 -9.14
N GLY A 3 -13.61 7.17 -8.53
CA GLY A 3 -12.36 6.81 -9.21
C GLY A 3 -12.35 5.30 -9.55
N PRO A 4 -11.50 4.87 -10.49
CA PRO A 4 -11.36 3.45 -10.81
C PRO A 4 -11.03 2.68 -9.52
N CYS A 5 -11.84 1.66 -9.23
CA CYS A 5 -11.63 0.79 -8.08
C CYS A 5 -10.48 -0.16 -8.43
N LEU A 6 -9.34 -0.01 -7.78
CA LEU A 6 -8.23 -0.95 -7.91
C LEU A 6 -8.63 -2.25 -7.19
N ASN A 7 -9.00 -3.29 -7.95
CA ASN A 7 -9.33 -4.59 -7.38
C ASN A 7 -8.04 -5.42 -7.18
N PRO A 8 -7.71 -5.88 -5.96
CA PRO A 8 -6.48 -6.63 -5.70
C PRO A 8 -6.36 -7.95 -6.49
N ASP A 9 -7.49 -8.55 -6.85
CA ASP A 9 -7.54 -9.82 -7.58
C ASP A 9 -7.16 -9.69 -9.06
N ASP A 10 -7.17 -8.45 -9.58
CA ASP A 10 -6.79 -8.17 -10.98
C ASP A 10 -5.25 -8.18 -11.18
N PHE A 11 -4.48 -8.31 -10.09
CA PHE A 11 -3.02 -8.22 -10.11
C PHE A 11 -2.34 -9.53 -9.69
N GLU A 12 -1.26 -9.86 -10.40
CA GLU A 12 -0.44 -11.05 -10.12
C GLU A 12 0.34 -10.92 -8.79
N PHE A 13 0.76 -12.07 -8.26
CA PHE A 13 1.59 -12.09 -7.06
C PHE A 13 2.94 -11.41 -7.33
N GLY A 14 3.32 -10.46 -6.47
CA GLY A 14 4.54 -9.67 -6.64
C GLY A 14 4.37 -8.40 -7.48
N ASP A 15 3.21 -8.13 -8.09
CA ASP A 15 2.94 -6.85 -8.73
C ASP A 15 2.77 -5.73 -7.67
N PRO A 16 3.55 -4.63 -7.72
CA PRO A 16 3.35 -3.48 -6.83
C PRO A 16 1.91 -2.93 -6.81
N ASN A 17 1.16 -3.08 -7.91
CA ASN A 17 -0.24 -2.64 -7.99
C ASN A 17 -1.16 -3.44 -7.07
N LYS A 18 -0.83 -4.71 -6.79
CA LYS A 18 -1.57 -5.51 -5.81
C LYS A 18 -1.49 -4.91 -4.41
N LEU A 19 -0.28 -4.46 -4.01
CA LEU A 19 -0.07 -3.77 -2.73
C LEU A 19 -0.84 -2.45 -2.70
N ARG A 20 -0.84 -1.67 -3.79
CA ARG A 20 -1.63 -0.43 -3.89
C ARG A 20 -3.13 -0.69 -3.74
N ALA A 21 -3.65 -1.74 -4.36
CA ALA A 21 -5.05 -2.12 -4.27
C ALA A 21 -5.44 -2.52 -2.83
N HIS A 22 -4.64 -3.37 -2.16
CA HIS A 22 -4.90 -3.71 -0.76
C HIS A 22 -4.77 -2.54 0.21
N ILE A 23 -3.84 -1.60 -0.03
CA ILE A 23 -3.77 -0.36 0.76
C ILE A 23 -5.08 0.43 0.59
N ALA A 24 -5.58 0.57 -0.63
CA ALA A 24 -6.84 1.27 -0.89
C ALA A 24 -8.04 0.60 -0.21
N GLU A 25 -8.11 -0.73 -0.24
CA GLU A 25 -9.13 -1.52 0.45
C GLU A 25 -9.11 -1.31 1.97
N LEU A 26 -7.93 -1.40 2.59
CA LEU A 26 -7.78 -1.12 4.03
C LEU A 26 -8.18 0.31 4.39
N MET A 27 -7.84 1.29 3.55
CA MET A 27 -8.24 2.67 3.77
C MET A 27 -9.75 2.89 3.59
N ALA A 28 -10.41 2.11 2.73
CA ALA A 28 -11.87 2.11 2.63
C ALA A 28 -12.51 1.57 3.92
N LEU A 29 -11.96 0.51 4.52
CA LEU A 29 -12.38 0.03 5.84
C LEU A 29 -12.21 1.13 6.91
N VAL A 30 -11.05 1.77 6.97
CA VAL A 30 -10.79 2.88 7.91
C VAL A 30 -11.80 4.03 7.73
N SER A 31 -12.14 4.38 6.49
CA SER A 31 -13.16 5.40 6.22
C SER A 31 -14.52 4.99 6.79
N MET A 32 -14.96 3.75 6.54
CA MET A 32 -16.22 3.25 7.11
C MET A 32 -16.20 3.24 8.64
N ARG A 33 -15.06 2.89 9.26
CA ARG A 33 -14.90 2.97 10.72
C ARG A 33 -14.99 4.40 11.24
N ALA A 34 -14.46 5.38 10.52
CA ALA A 34 -14.52 6.79 10.91
C ALA A 34 -15.96 7.31 10.95
N ASP A 35 -16.79 6.89 10.00
CA ASP A 35 -18.22 7.18 9.99
C ASP A 35 -18.91 6.55 11.22
N MET A 36 -18.66 5.26 11.49
CA MET A 36 -19.19 4.57 12.67
C MET A 36 -18.75 5.22 14.00
N VAL A 37 -17.51 5.70 14.08
CA VAL A 37 -17.00 6.44 15.26
C VAL A 37 -17.83 7.70 15.52
N SER A 38 -18.19 8.41 14.45
CA SER A 38 -19.03 9.61 14.55
C SER A 38 -20.43 9.28 15.08
N ASP A 39 -21.04 8.19 14.57
CA ASP A 39 -22.35 7.72 15.02
C ASP A 39 -22.32 7.31 16.50
N TYR A 40 -21.34 6.52 16.93
CA TYR A 40 -21.22 6.09 18.33
C TYR A 40 -20.96 7.26 19.28
N ALA A 41 -20.23 8.28 18.85
CA ALA A 41 -20.03 9.50 19.63
C ALA A 41 -21.36 10.26 19.85
N VAL A 42 -22.19 10.39 18.80
CA VAL A 42 -23.52 11.02 18.90
C VAL A 42 -24.45 10.23 19.82
N LEU A 43 -24.42 8.90 19.71
CA LEU A 43 -25.23 8.00 20.53
C LEU A 43 -24.72 7.87 21.98
N ARG A 44 -23.54 8.41 22.29
CA ARG A 44 -22.85 8.23 23.58
C ARG A 44 -22.61 6.76 23.94
N ASP A 45 -22.38 5.93 22.92
CA ASP A 45 -22.00 4.53 23.08
C ASP A 45 -20.47 4.41 23.17
N ASP A 46 -19.95 4.55 24.40
CA ASP A 46 -18.51 4.48 24.67
C ASP A 46 -17.91 3.10 24.38
N ALA A 47 -18.70 2.03 24.44
CA ALA A 47 -18.24 0.68 24.15
C ALA A 47 -18.04 0.49 22.64
N GLY A 48 -19.04 0.89 21.84
CA GLY A 48 -18.97 0.91 20.38
C GLY A 48 -17.87 1.82 19.87
N LEU A 49 -17.74 3.02 20.45
CA LEU A 49 -16.69 3.99 20.14
C LEU A 49 -15.30 3.40 20.37
N ARG A 50 -15.04 2.86 21.57
CA ARG A 50 -13.74 2.28 21.92
C ARG A 50 -13.38 1.10 21.02
N TYR A 51 -14.34 0.23 20.73
CA TYR A 51 -14.11 -0.93 19.86
C TYR A 51 -13.77 -0.50 18.44
N THR A 52 -14.60 0.36 17.85
CA THR A 52 -14.45 0.83 16.47
C THR A 52 -13.14 1.60 16.26
N MET A 53 -12.74 2.43 17.23
CA MET A 53 -11.45 3.12 17.22
C MET A 53 -10.26 2.13 17.19
N LYS A 54 -10.34 1.02 17.93
CA LYS A 54 -9.28 -0.01 17.92
C LYS A 54 -9.21 -0.71 16.56
N CYS A 55 -10.35 -1.02 15.95
CA CYS A 55 -10.40 -1.60 14.60
C CYS A 55 -9.80 -0.65 13.57
N ALA A 56 -10.21 0.62 13.57
CA ALA A 56 -9.66 1.64 12.67
C ALA A 56 -8.14 1.75 12.81
N ALA A 57 -7.61 1.76 14.04
CA ALA A 57 -6.17 1.82 14.28
C ALA A 57 -5.43 0.58 13.75
N ALA A 58 -6.02 -0.62 13.90
CA ALA A 58 -5.44 -1.86 13.40
C ALA A 58 -5.41 -1.90 11.86
N GLU A 59 -6.51 -1.55 11.22
CA GLU A 59 -6.66 -1.47 9.76
C GLU A 59 -5.69 -0.42 9.17
N PHE A 60 -5.60 0.76 9.79
CA PHE A 60 -4.66 1.81 9.37
C PHE A 60 -3.20 1.38 9.54
N ARG A 61 -2.86 0.71 10.64
CA ARG A 61 -1.51 0.17 10.87
C ARG A 61 -1.16 -0.89 9.82
N ALA A 62 -2.10 -1.75 9.45
CA ALA A 62 -1.89 -2.73 8.38
C ALA A 62 -1.60 -2.04 7.04
N ALA A 63 -2.33 -0.97 6.71
CA ALA A 63 -2.10 -0.19 5.50
C ALA A 63 -0.70 0.45 5.49
N LEU A 64 -0.25 0.99 6.63
CA LEU A 64 1.10 1.55 6.76
C LEU A 64 2.21 0.51 6.59
N ASN A 65 2.01 -0.72 7.09
CA ASN A 65 2.98 -1.80 6.87
C ASN A 65 3.11 -2.13 5.38
N LEU A 66 1.99 -2.30 4.67
CA LEU A 66 1.98 -2.55 3.23
C LEU A 66 2.59 -1.39 2.42
N LEU A 67 2.39 -0.15 2.88
CA LEU A 67 3.02 1.02 2.27
C LEU A 67 4.56 0.96 2.42
N GLY A 68 5.05 0.47 3.56
CA GLY A 68 6.47 0.18 3.76
C GLY A 68 6.98 -0.83 2.73
N ASP A 69 6.31 -1.97 2.60
CA ASP A 69 6.66 -3.01 1.62
C ASP A 69 6.66 -2.49 0.18
N LEU A 70 5.63 -1.71 -0.20
CA LEU A 70 5.53 -1.08 -1.51
C LEU A 70 6.68 -0.11 -1.80
N THR A 71 7.08 0.67 -0.78
CA THR A 71 8.19 1.61 -0.89
C THR A 71 9.51 0.87 -1.09
N GLU A 72 9.76 -0.18 -0.31
CA GLU A 72 10.94 -1.02 -0.48
C GLU A 72 11.00 -1.68 -1.85
N GLN A 73 9.88 -2.25 -2.32
CA GLN A 73 9.81 -2.88 -3.62
C GLN A 73 10.11 -1.89 -4.75
N THR A 74 9.47 -0.72 -4.71
CA THR A 74 9.69 0.34 -5.71
C THR A 74 11.15 0.79 -5.74
N GLU A 75 11.80 0.90 -4.57
CA GLU A 75 13.21 1.26 -4.47
C GLU A 75 14.14 0.16 -5.01
N ARG A 76 13.83 -1.12 -4.75
CA ARG A 76 14.58 -2.26 -5.33
C ARG A 76 14.47 -2.28 -6.85
N GLU A 77 13.28 -2.08 -7.40
CA GLU A 77 13.04 -2.00 -8.85
C GLU A 77 13.83 -0.85 -9.49
N ARG A 78 13.84 0.34 -8.86
CA ARG A 78 14.66 1.48 -9.33
C ARG A 78 16.15 1.18 -9.37
N ARG A 79 16.68 0.51 -8.34
CA ARG A 79 18.10 0.13 -8.28
C ARG A 79 18.48 -0.90 -9.33
N GLN A 80 17.58 -1.84 -9.63
CA GLN A 80 17.79 -2.85 -10.68
C GLN A 80 17.67 -2.25 -12.10
N ALA A 81 16.81 -1.24 -12.27
CA ALA A 81 16.62 -0.55 -13.54
C ALA A 81 17.75 0.44 -13.89
N ALA A 82 18.60 0.82 -12.93
CA ALA A 82 19.83 1.54 -13.22
C ALA A 82 20.89 0.54 -13.72
N PRO A 83 21.21 0.50 -15.03
CA PRO A 83 22.19 -0.45 -15.53
C PRO A 83 23.54 -0.14 -14.89
N ALA A 84 24.26 -1.18 -14.46
CA ALA A 84 25.70 -1.10 -14.31
C ALA A 84 26.25 -0.56 -15.63
N SER A 85 26.79 0.66 -15.60
CA SER A 85 27.62 1.19 -16.68
C SER A 85 28.71 0.16 -16.95
N HIS A 86 28.51 -0.69 -17.96
CA HIS A 86 29.52 -1.62 -18.42
C HIS A 86 30.73 -0.77 -18.82
N PRO A 87 31.90 -0.89 -18.16
CA PRO A 87 33.11 -0.38 -18.77
C PRO A 87 33.30 -1.19 -20.04
N HIS A 88 33.28 -0.52 -21.18
CA HIS A 88 33.58 -1.09 -22.49
C HIS A 88 34.78 -2.04 -22.36
N SER A 89 34.53 -3.35 -22.54
CA SER A 89 35.58 -4.33 -22.84
C SER A 89 36.24 -3.90 -24.14
N ASN A 90 37.31 -3.13 -24.04
CA ASN A 90 38.20 -2.87 -25.17
C ASN A 90 39.17 -4.05 -25.26
N LEU A 91 38.65 -5.18 -25.72
CA LEU A 91 39.47 -6.27 -26.24
C LEU A 91 39.48 -6.13 -27.76
N GLU A 92 40.69 -6.07 -28.32
CA GLU A 92 41.01 -6.29 -29.73
C GLU A 92 40.78 -5.11 -30.71
N ALA A 93 41.79 -4.25 -30.80
CA ALA A 93 42.32 -3.87 -32.11
C ALA A 93 43.72 -4.50 -32.26
N ARG A 94 43.72 -5.68 -32.88
CA ARG A 94 44.90 -6.32 -33.48
C ARG A 94 45.54 -5.36 -34.50
N LEU A 95 46.86 -5.21 -34.45
CA LEU A 95 47.84 -5.45 -35.53
C LEU A 95 49.25 -5.01 -35.10
#